data_AF-A0A919GCT2-F1
#
_entry.id   AF-A0A919GCT2-F1
#
_cell.length_a   1.000
_cell.length_b   1.000
_cell.length_c   1.000
_cell.angle_alpha   90.00
_cell.angle_beta   90.00
_cell.angle_gamma   90.00
#
_symmetry.space_group_name_H-M   'P 1'
#
loop_
_entity.id
_entity.type
_entity.pdbx_description
1 polymer ?
#
loop_
_entity_poly.entity_id
_entity_poly.type
_entity_poly.pdbx_seq_one_letter_code
_entity_poly.pdbx_strand_id
1 'polypeptide(L)'
;MSYAVSRGETAHGTSVAVATATATAVKKAPTPRIVEPGERVVGAPGFELWLTAEGKHWVEPDIPDFPQFRSVVDGNIDLSQPGVSMQAGGFEGRYYLSGLYYGGRGTASRVVIETDAGPVRGKLIELAGKPGWGVWYATTAIPADADEDFLGSVTVYNTRGRVYAQLPRF
;
A
#
# COMPACT_ATOMS: atom_id res chain seq x y z
N MET A 1 53.21 53.85 48.28
CA MET A 1 51.78 53.82 47.92
C MET A 1 51.36 52.39 47.64
N SER A 2 50.36 51.89 48.38
CA SER A 2 49.49 50.75 48.00
C SER A 2 48.93 51.00 46.58
N TYR A 3 48.57 50.03 45.73
CA TYR A 3 47.50 49.01 45.80
C TYR A 3 47.90 47.85 44.84
N ALA A 4 47.92 46.55 45.23
CA ALA A 4 46.81 45.57 45.24
C ALA A 4 46.14 45.36 43.85
N VAL A 5 46.36 44.22 43.14
CA VAL A 5 45.64 42.91 43.20
C VAL A 5 44.26 42.99 42.50
N SER A 6 43.92 42.22 41.45
CA SER A 6 43.68 40.77 41.30
C SER A 6 43.60 40.42 39.80
N ARG A 7 44.27 39.40 39.25
CA ARG A 7 44.03 37.93 39.30
C ARG A 7 42.80 37.47 38.49
N GLY A 8 43.04 36.50 37.59
CA GLY A 8 42.05 35.62 36.96
C GLY A 8 42.31 35.46 35.46
N GLU A 9 43.40 34.80 35.06
CA GLU A 9 43.50 33.34 34.84
C GLU A 9 42.92 32.88 33.49
N THR A 10 43.80 32.18 32.79
CA THR A 10 43.72 31.53 31.48
C THR A 10 42.58 30.52 31.35
N ALA A 11 42.03 30.33 30.15
CA ALA A 11 41.99 29.01 29.52
C ALA A 11 41.47 29.02 28.07
N HIS A 12 42.18 28.24 27.26
CA HIS A 12 41.86 27.67 25.96
C HIS A 12 40.36 27.58 25.60
N GLY A 13 39.97 28.31 24.56
CA GLY A 13 38.75 28.00 23.79
C GLY A 13 39.01 26.84 22.84
N THR A 14 38.82 25.60 23.30
CA THR A 14 38.62 24.46 22.40
C THR A 14 37.15 24.49 21.97
N SER A 15 36.91 24.87 20.71
CA SER A 15 35.59 24.81 20.10
C SER A 15 35.17 23.34 19.97
N VAL A 16 34.20 22.92 20.77
CA VAL A 16 33.54 21.62 20.61
C VAL A 16 32.55 21.77 19.46
N ALA A 17 32.91 21.23 18.30
CA ALA A 17 31.98 21.04 17.20
C ALA A 17 30.87 20.07 17.66
N VAL A 18 29.68 20.60 17.91
CA VAL A 18 28.50 19.79 18.20
C VAL A 18 28.07 19.13 16.90
N ALA A 19 28.49 17.88 16.71
CA ALA A 19 27.95 17.01 15.68
C ALA A 19 26.46 16.82 15.97
N THR A 20 25.61 17.51 15.22
CA THR A 20 24.17 17.29 15.23
C THR A 20 23.92 15.96 14.52
N ALA A 21 23.89 14.87 15.31
CA ALA A 21 23.36 13.61 14.86
C ALA A 21 21.89 13.83 14.51
N THR A 22 21.59 13.93 13.21
CA THR A 22 20.23 13.87 12.70
C THR A 22 19.73 12.46 12.96
N ALA A 23 19.01 12.27 14.06
CA ALA A 23 18.27 11.04 14.30
C ALA A 23 17.29 10.85 13.14
N THR A 24 17.59 9.94 12.23
CA THR A 24 16.67 9.52 11.18
C THR A 24 15.45 8.94 11.87
N ALA A 25 14.36 9.70 11.95
CA ALA A 25 13.11 9.21 12.50
C ALA A 25 12.70 7.96 11.69
N VAL A 26 12.61 6.82 12.36
CA VAL A 26 12.14 5.57 11.74
C VAL A 26 10.70 5.80 11.32
N LYS A 27 10.46 6.01 10.01
CA LYS A 27 9.09 6.13 9.48
C LYS A 27 8.35 4.83 9.75
N LYS A 28 7.24 4.92 10.47
CA LYS A 28 6.32 3.78 10.68
C LYS A 28 5.86 3.25 9.33
N ALA A 29 5.90 1.94 9.15
CA ALA A 29 5.39 1.29 7.95
C ALA A 29 3.91 1.65 7.73
N PRO A 30 3.46 1.93 6.49
CA PRO A 30 2.07 2.24 6.22
C PRO A 30 1.19 1.04 6.56
N THR A 31 -0.07 1.31 6.90
CA THR A 31 -1.11 0.31 7.10
C THR A 31 -2.27 0.58 6.14
N PRO A 32 -3.16 -0.39 5.89
CA PRO A 32 -4.34 -0.19 5.06
C PRO A 32 -5.19 0.97 5.60
N ARG A 33 -5.84 1.70 4.70
CA ARG A 33 -6.89 2.66 5.08
C ARG A 33 -8.10 1.85 5.54
N ILE A 34 -8.56 2.14 6.75
CA ILE A 34 -9.79 1.55 7.26
C ILE A 34 -10.98 2.33 6.69
N VAL A 35 -12.00 1.62 6.23
CA VAL A 35 -13.24 2.17 5.67
C VAL A 35 -14.47 1.56 6.34
N GLU A 36 -15.56 2.31 6.34
CA GLU A 36 -16.86 1.79 6.76
C GLU A 36 -17.46 0.89 5.66
N PRO A 37 -18.32 -0.08 6.02
CA PRO A 37 -19.05 -0.86 5.02
C PRO A 37 -19.84 0.04 4.05
N GLY A 38 -19.65 -0.15 2.75
CA GLY A 38 -20.29 0.63 1.70
C GLY A 38 -19.64 1.98 1.39
N GLU A 39 -18.61 2.39 2.14
CA GLU A 39 -17.87 3.63 1.85
C GLU A 39 -17.19 3.55 0.48
N ARG A 40 -17.48 4.54 -0.37
CA ARG A 40 -16.92 4.64 -1.73
C ARG A 40 -15.51 5.22 -1.68
N VAL A 41 -14.55 4.45 -2.19
CA VAL A 41 -13.16 4.84 -2.36
C VAL A 41 -12.89 5.08 -3.83
N VAL A 42 -12.67 6.35 -4.21
CA VAL A 42 -12.28 6.72 -5.56
C VAL A 42 -10.80 6.37 -5.79
N GLY A 43 -10.55 5.41 -6.67
CA GLY A 43 -9.20 4.99 -7.06
C GLY A 43 -8.64 5.83 -8.21
N ALA A 44 -9.52 6.22 -9.14
CA ALA A 44 -9.28 7.11 -10.29
C ALA A 44 -10.64 7.58 -10.84
N PRO A 45 -10.71 8.55 -11.78
CA PRO A 45 -11.96 8.94 -12.41
C PRO A 45 -12.70 7.72 -13.00
N GLY A 46 -13.97 7.54 -12.62
CA GLY A 46 -14.82 6.42 -13.03
C GLY A 46 -14.46 5.04 -12.43
N PHE A 47 -13.43 4.97 -11.58
CA PHE A 47 -13.01 3.75 -10.88
C PHE A 47 -13.17 3.92 -9.37
N GLU A 48 -14.21 3.31 -8.82
CA GLU A 48 -14.53 3.34 -7.40
C GLU A 48 -14.62 1.93 -6.83
N LEU A 49 -14.23 1.78 -5.57
CA LEU A 49 -14.32 0.52 -4.84
C LEU A 49 -15.02 0.73 -3.51
N TRP A 50 -15.76 -0.28 -3.05
CA TRP A 50 -16.28 -0.32 -1.69
C TRP A 50 -16.30 -1.75 -1.17
N LEU A 51 -16.22 -1.89 0.14
CA LEU A 51 -16.22 -3.18 0.81
C LEU A 51 -17.51 -3.33 1.58
N THR A 52 -18.07 -4.53 1.57
CA THR A 52 -19.10 -4.98 2.50
C THR A 52 -18.56 -6.19 3.25
N ALA A 53 -19.24 -6.66 4.30
CA ALA A 53 -18.83 -7.89 4.98
C ALA A 53 -18.78 -9.11 4.02
N GLU A 54 -19.54 -9.07 2.93
CA GLU A 54 -19.68 -10.16 1.96
C GLU A 54 -18.63 -10.12 0.85
N GLY A 55 -18.03 -8.96 0.57
CA GLY A 55 -16.99 -8.87 -0.44
C GLY A 55 -16.65 -7.50 -0.96
N LYS A 56 -15.84 -7.50 -2.02
CA LYS A 56 -15.39 -6.31 -2.74
C LYS A 56 -16.38 -5.99 -3.85
N HIS A 57 -16.77 -4.73 -3.94
CA HIS A 57 -17.45 -4.20 -5.10
C HIS A 57 -16.59 -3.12 -5.78
N TRP A 58 -16.81 -2.94 -7.08
CA TRP A 58 -16.20 -1.85 -7.83
C TRP A 58 -17.03 -1.46 -9.05
N VAL A 59 -16.77 -0.27 -9.58
CA VAL A 59 -17.21 0.15 -10.92
C VAL A 59 -15.97 0.46 -11.74
N GLU A 60 -16.06 0.23 -13.04
CA GLU A 60 -15.03 0.57 -14.01
C GLU A 60 -15.52 1.70 -14.92
N PRO A 61 -14.63 2.56 -15.42
CA PRO A 61 -15.02 3.74 -16.18
C PRO A 61 -15.67 3.44 -17.53
N ASP A 62 -15.43 2.25 -18.10
CA ASP A 62 -16.00 1.78 -19.36
C ASP A 62 -17.44 1.26 -19.20
N ILE A 63 -17.78 0.74 -18.02
CA ILE A 63 -19.10 0.17 -17.68
C ILE A 63 -19.65 0.71 -16.34
N PRO A 64 -19.85 2.03 -16.20
CA PRO A 64 -20.19 2.66 -14.93
C PRO A 64 -21.55 2.22 -14.35
N ASP A 65 -22.48 1.79 -15.21
CA ASP A 65 -23.81 1.33 -14.83
C ASP A 65 -23.85 -0.14 -14.37
N PHE A 66 -22.72 -0.85 -14.43
CA PHE A 66 -22.63 -2.27 -14.08
C PHE A 66 -21.63 -2.52 -12.94
N PRO A 67 -22.00 -2.21 -11.69
CA PRO A 67 -21.24 -2.58 -10.51
C PRO A 67 -20.83 -4.06 -10.52
N GLN A 68 -19.54 -4.28 -10.38
CA GLN A 68 -18.95 -5.60 -10.26
C GLN A 68 -18.86 -6.02 -8.79
N PHE A 69 -18.81 -7.32 -8.55
CA PHE A 69 -18.74 -7.90 -7.21
C PHE A 69 -17.84 -9.13 -7.17
N ARG A 70 -17.03 -9.23 -6.11
CA ARG A 70 -16.23 -10.41 -5.77
C ARG A 70 -16.53 -10.80 -4.33
N SER A 71 -17.25 -11.90 -4.18
CA SER A 71 -17.60 -12.48 -2.89
C SER A 71 -16.37 -13.01 -2.15
N VAL A 72 -16.46 -12.96 -0.82
CA VAL A 72 -15.56 -13.64 0.12
C VAL A 72 -16.27 -14.71 0.96
N VAL A 73 -17.58 -14.89 0.76
CA VAL A 73 -18.45 -15.79 1.56
C VAL A 73 -19.09 -16.92 0.75
N ASP A 74 -18.87 -16.96 -0.56
CA ASP A 74 -19.44 -17.96 -1.46
C ASP A 74 -18.71 -19.32 -1.44
N GLY A 75 -17.63 -19.43 -0.67
CA GLY A 75 -16.80 -20.63 -0.57
C GLY A 75 -15.74 -20.78 -1.67
N ASN A 76 -15.63 -19.82 -2.60
CA ASN A 76 -14.61 -19.87 -3.66
C ASN A 76 -13.22 -19.42 -3.20
N ILE A 77 -13.09 -18.89 -1.99
CA ILE A 77 -11.81 -18.52 -1.38
C ILE A 77 -11.68 -19.08 0.03
N ASP A 78 -10.49 -19.55 0.38
CA ASP A 78 -10.14 -19.97 1.72
C ASP A 78 -9.37 -18.83 2.43
N LEU A 79 -10.07 -18.11 3.31
CA LEU A 79 -9.50 -17.00 4.09
C LEU A 79 -8.47 -17.47 5.14
N SER A 80 -8.37 -18.78 5.42
CA SER A 80 -7.39 -19.33 6.36
C SER A 80 -6.00 -19.44 5.77
N GLN A 81 -5.88 -19.41 4.44
CA GLN A 81 -4.61 -19.48 3.72
C GLN A 81 -4.27 -18.11 3.10
N PRO A 82 -2.98 -17.73 3.09
CA PRO A 82 -2.55 -16.52 2.39
C PRO A 82 -2.96 -16.53 0.92
N GLY A 83 -3.67 -15.50 0.48
CA GLY A 83 -4.08 -15.38 -0.91
C GLY A 83 -4.19 -13.92 -1.33
N VAL A 84 -4.01 -13.69 -2.62
CA VAL A 84 -4.24 -12.41 -3.27
C VAL A 84 -4.78 -12.68 -4.68
N SER A 85 -5.77 -11.90 -5.09
CA SER A 85 -6.36 -11.99 -6.43
C SER A 85 -6.01 -10.75 -7.25
N MET A 86 -6.26 -10.82 -8.56
CA MET A 86 -6.14 -9.69 -9.45
C MET A 86 -7.34 -9.64 -10.40
N GLN A 87 -7.86 -8.43 -10.59
CA GLN A 87 -8.82 -8.03 -11.60
C GLN A 87 -8.21 -6.82 -12.32
N ALA A 88 -8.24 -6.84 -13.64
CA ALA A 88 -7.68 -5.81 -14.50
C ALA A 88 -8.72 -5.40 -15.55
N GLY A 89 -9.15 -4.14 -15.49
CA GLY A 89 -9.96 -3.50 -16.53
C GLY A 89 -9.11 -2.51 -17.31
N GLY A 90 -9.20 -2.54 -18.65
CA GLY A 90 -8.46 -1.62 -19.53
C GLY A 90 -9.39 -0.59 -20.14
N PHE A 91 -9.12 0.71 -19.91
CA PHE A 91 -9.90 1.79 -20.52
C PHE A 91 -9.01 3.01 -20.79
N GLU A 92 -9.16 3.62 -21.97
CA GLU A 92 -8.40 4.80 -22.41
C GLU A 92 -6.88 4.72 -22.16
N GLY A 93 -6.27 3.57 -22.49
CA GLY A 93 -4.81 3.36 -22.35
C GLY A 93 -4.33 3.27 -20.90
N ARG A 94 -5.22 2.95 -19.95
CA ARG A 94 -4.89 2.74 -18.54
C ARG A 94 -5.49 1.43 -18.04
N TYR A 95 -4.70 0.68 -17.27
CA TYR A 95 -5.22 -0.40 -16.45
C TYR A 95 -5.75 0.14 -15.12
N TYR A 96 -6.93 -0.35 -14.76
CA TYR A 96 -7.58 -0.19 -13.47
C TYR A 96 -7.47 -1.55 -12.77
N LEU A 97 -6.57 -1.62 -11.79
CA LEU A 97 -6.18 -2.85 -11.14
C LEU A 97 -6.77 -2.91 -9.74
N SER A 98 -7.33 -4.05 -9.36
CA SER A 98 -7.70 -4.31 -7.98
C SER A 98 -7.74 -5.78 -7.65
N GLY A 99 -7.80 -6.11 -6.36
CA GLY A 99 -7.93 -7.49 -5.94
C GLY A 99 -8.13 -7.62 -4.45
N LEU A 100 -8.47 -8.83 -4.03
CA LEU A 100 -8.54 -9.20 -2.61
C LEU A 100 -7.14 -9.56 -2.11
N TYR A 101 -6.88 -9.37 -0.82
CA TYR A 101 -5.79 -10.03 -0.10
C TYR A 101 -6.30 -10.55 1.24
N TYR A 102 -5.81 -11.69 1.70
CA TYR A 102 -6.32 -12.35 2.91
C TYR A 102 -5.34 -13.38 3.47
N GLY A 103 -5.62 -13.86 4.68
CA GLY A 103 -4.96 -15.02 5.31
C GLY A 103 -3.48 -14.86 5.65
N GLY A 104 -2.88 -13.71 5.35
CA GLY A 104 -1.46 -13.44 5.58
C GLY A 104 -1.13 -13.17 7.04
N ARG A 105 0.14 -13.43 7.41
CA ARG A 105 0.62 -13.21 8.78
C ARG A 105 1.09 -11.78 9.01
N GLY A 106 0.64 -11.21 10.13
CA GLY A 106 0.95 -9.83 10.54
C GLY A 106 0.00 -8.81 9.92
N THR A 107 0.35 -7.53 9.99
CA THR A 107 -0.46 -6.44 9.41
C THR A 107 0.00 -6.17 7.99
N ALA A 108 -0.91 -6.25 7.00
CA ALA A 108 -0.63 -5.84 5.63
C ALA A 108 -0.13 -4.38 5.58
N SER A 109 0.66 -4.02 4.57
CA SER A 109 1.34 -2.72 4.57
C SER A 109 1.55 -2.14 3.18
N ARG A 110 2.04 -2.95 2.23
CA ARG A 110 2.38 -2.49 0.89
C ARG A 110 2.01 -3.56 -0.11
N VAL A 111 1.44 -3.16 -1.24
CA VAL A 111 1.23 -4.03 -2.40
C VAL A 111 2.12 -3.56 -3.54
N VAL A 112 2.71 -4.52 -4.24
CA VAL A 112 3.50 -4.31 -5.45
C VAL A 112 2.93 -5.21 -6.53
N ILE A 113 2.67 -4.61 -7.69
CA ILE A 113 2.28 -5.30 -8.92
C ILE A 113 3.48 -5.22 -9.84
N GLU A 114 4.04 -6.36 -10.20
CA GLU A 114 5.10 -6.40 -11.20
C GLU A 114 4.47 -6.27 -12.59
N THR A 115 5.03 -5.38 -13.41
CA THR A 115 4.68 -5.24 -14.83
C THR A 115 5.96 -5.20 -15.64
N ASP A 116 5.86 -5.42 -16.94
CA ASP A 116 7.05 -5.40 -17.81
C ASP A 116 7.64 -3.98 -17.97
N ALA A 117 6.85 -2.94 -17.68
CA ALA A 117 7.33 -1.55 -17.56
C ALA A 117 7.93 -1.24 -16.17
N GLY A 118 7.90 -2.20 -15.24
CA GLY A 118 8.40 -2.08 -13.87
C GLY A 118 7.31 -2.16 -12.79
N PRO A 119 7.71 -2.11 -11.51
CA PRO A 119 6.79 -2.33 -10.40
C PRO A 119 5.87 -1.13 -10.15
N VAL A 120 4.56 -1.41 -10.04
CA VAL A 120 3.52 -0.46 -9.66
C VAL A 120 3.17 -0.65 -8.19
N ARG A 121 3.10 0.44 -7.42
CA ARG A 121 2.64 0.42 -6.03
C ARG A 121 1.16 0.74 -5.96
N GLY A 122 0.41 -0.15 -5.32
CA GLY A 122 -1.00 0.08 -5.04
C GLY A 122 -1.26 0.64 -3.66
N LYS A 123 -2.54 0.82 -3.37
CA LYS A 123 -3.09 1.20 -2.06
C LYS A 123 -3.86 0.01 -1.48
N LEU A 124 -3.99 -0.02 -0.15
CA LEU A 124 -4.69 -1.07 0.59
C LEU A 124 -5.84 -0.45 1.39
N ILE A 125 -6.99 -1.12 1.39
CA ILE A 125 -8.16 -0.78 2.19
C ILE A 125 -8.71 -2.02 2.91
N GLU A 126 -9.18 -1.85 4.14
CA GLU A 126 -9.82 -2.90 4.95
C GLU A 126 -11.07 -2.34 5.61
N LEU A 127 -12.03 -3.23 5.91
CA LEU A 127 -13.12 -2.89 6.81
C LEU A 127 -12.61 -2.76 8.25
N ALA A 128 -13.27 -1.90 9.03
CA ALA A 128 -13.03 -1.83 10.46
C ALA A 128 -13.26 -3.20 11.15
N GLY A 129 -12.51 -3.46 12.23
CA GLY A 129 -12.60 -4.70 13.00
C GLY A 129 -11.60 -5.76 12.56
N LYS A 130 -12.06 -7.00 12.36
CA LYS A 130 -11.22 -8.16 11.99
C LYS A 130 -11.85 -8.97 10.85
N PRO A 131 -12.02 -8.39 9.65
CA PRO A 131 -12.62 -9.09 8.52
C PRO A 131 -11.79 -10.30 8.05
N GLY A 132 -10.48 -10.30 8.28
CA GLY A 132 -9.56 -11.36 7.81
C GLY A 132 -9.12 -11.21 6.36
N TRP A 133 -9.59 -10.15 5.68
CA TRP A 133 -9.29 -9.82 4.29
C TRP A 133 -9.34 -8.30 4.07
N GLY A 134 -8.77 -7.86 2.95
CA GLY A 134 -8.84 -6.49 2.47
C GLY A 134 -8.77 -6.43 0.95
N VAL A 135 -8.74 -5.21 0.43
CA VAL A 135 -8.68 -4.92 -1.00
C VAL A 135 -7.45 -4.08 -1.30
N TRP A 136 -6.81 -4.40 -2.41
CA TRP A 136 -5.79 -3.55 -3.00
C TRP A 136 -6.29 -2.95 -4.31
N TYR A 137 -5.77 -1.78 -4.66
CA TYR A 137 -6.03 -1.16 -5.98
C TYR A 137 -4.86 -0.31 -6.45
N ALA A 138 -4.73 -0.18 -7.77
CA ALA A 138 -3.74 0.64 -8.45
C ALA A 138 -4.26 1.08 -9.82
N THR A 139 -3.58 2.04 -10.44
CA THR A 139 -3.70 2.26 -11.89
C THR A 139 -2.31 2.36 -12.50
N THR A 140 -2.19 1.97 -13.76
CA THR A 140 -0.96 2.12 -14.53
C THR A 140 -1.28 2.38 -15.99
N ALA A 141 -0.41 3.11 -16.69
CA ALA A 141 -0.54 3.26 -18.14
C ALA A 141 -0.36 1.89 -18.81
N ILE A 142 -1.06 1.69 -19.94
CA ILE A 142 -0.89 0.56 -20.83
C ILE A 142 0.07 1.02 -21.95
N PRO A 143 1.29 0.48 -22.02
CA PRO A 143 2.17 0.73 -23.16
C PRO A 143 1.50 0.36 -24.49
N ALA A 144 1.84 1.05 -25.57
CA ALA A 144 1.24 0.80 -26.89
C ALA A 144 1.60 -0.59 -27.46
N ASP A 145 2.71 -1.14 -27.00
CA ASP A 145 3.27 -2.45 -27.33
C ASP A 145 3.03 -3.50 -26.22
N ALA A 146 2.14 -3.21 -25.27
CA ALA A 146 1.78 -4.17 -24.23
C ALA A 146 1.14 -5.42 -24.85
N ASP A 147 1.67 -6.59 -24.48
CA ASP A 147 1.07 -7.88 -24.79
C ASP A 147 0.22 -8.39 -23.61
N GLU A 148 -0.30 -9.61 -23.74
CA GLU A 148 -1.15 -10.25 -22.72
C GLU A 148 -0.40 -10.52 -21.40
N ASP A 149 0.94 -10.59 -21.44
CA ASP A 149 1.80 -10.93 -20.31
C ASP A 149 2.29 -9.67 -19.55
N PHE A 150 1.89 -8.46 -19.98
CA PHE A 150 2.33 -7.20 -19.40
C PHE A 150 2.15 -7.13 -17.87
N LEU A 151 1.07 -7.72 -17.36
CA LEU A 151 0.82 -7.85 -15.92
C LEU A 151 1.46 -9.15 -15.41
N GLY A 152 2.37 -9.02 -14.45
CA GLY A 152 3.13 -10.14 -13.90
C GLY A 152 2.53 -10.67 -12.60
N SER A 153 3.15 -10.32 -11.48
CA SER A 153 2.81 -10.88 -10.16
C SER A 153 2.23 -9.81 -9.24
N VAL A 154 1.51 -10.22 -8.20
CA VAL A 154 1.04 -9.32 -7.14
C VAL A 154 1.57 -9.81 -5.81
N THR A 155 2.29 -8.95 -5.08
CA THR A 155 2.79 -9.27 -3.75
C THR A 155 2.32 -8.24 -2.73
N VAL A 156 1.63 -8.70 -1.69
CA VAL A 156 1.35 -7.91 -0.49
C VAL A 156 2.42 -8.22 0.55
N TYR A 157 3.01 -7.18 1.12
CA TYR A 157 3.98 -7.25 2.20
C TYR A 157 3.35 -6.76 3.50
N ASN A 158 3.76 -7.35 4.62
CA ASN A 158 3.40 -6.88 5.94
C ASN A 158 4.32 -5.74 6.44
N THR A 159 3.98 -5.16 7.59
CA THR A 159 4.74 -4.05 8.22
C THR A 159 6.18 -4.39 8.60
N ARG A 160 6.55 -5.69 8.59
CA ARG A 160 7.93 -6.16 8.80
C ARG A 160 8.67 -6.42 7.47
N GLY A 161 8.07 -6.07 6.34
CA GLY A 161 8.64 -6.29 5.01
C GLY A 161 8.60 -7.75 4.54
N ARG A 162 7.92 -8.65 5.26
CA ARG A 162 7.76 -10.05 4.84
C ARG A 162 6.55 -10.18 3.93
N VAL A 163 6.55 -11.20 3.06
CA VAL A 163 5.38 -11.53 2.24
C VAL A 163 4.19 -11.84 3.16
N TYR A 164 3.11 -11.10 2.95
CA TYR A 164 1.80 -11.32 3.54
C TYR A 164 1.02 -12.33 2.70
N ALA A 165 0.93 -12.10 1.38
CA ALA A 165 0.34 -12.99 0.38
C ALA A 165 0.91 -12.68 -1.01
N GLN A 166 0.84 -13.64 -1.93
CA GLN A 166 1.39 -13.49 -3.29
C GLN A 166 0.55 -14.26 -4.32
N LEU A 167 0.34 -13.61 -5.46
CA LEU A 167 -0.12 -14.21 -6.71
C LEU A 167 1.12 -14.26 -7.60
N PRO A 168 1.63 -15.45 -7.95
CA PRO A 168 2.77 -15.56 -8.86
C PRO A 168 2.40 -15.00 -10.24
N ARG A 169 3.41 -14.81 -11.09
CA ARG A 169 3.17 -14.50 -12.50
C ARG A 169 2.29 -15.60 -13.11
N PHE A 170 1.29 -15.19 -13.87
CA PHE A 170 0.34 -16.03 -14.57
C PHE A 170 0.61 -16.01 -16.07
#